data_AF-A0A9X3L1E7-F1
#
_entry.id   AF-A0A9X3L1E7-F1
#
_cell.length_a   1.000
_cell.length_b   1.000
_cell.length_c   1.000
_cell.angle_alpha   90.00
_cell.angle_beta   90.00
_cell.angle_gamma   90.00
#
_symmetry.space_group_name_H-M   'P 1'
#
loop_
_entity.id
_entity.type
_entity.pdbx_description
1 polymer ?
#
loop_
_entity_poly.entity_id
_entity_poly.type
_entity_poly.pdbx_seq_one_letter_code
_entity_poly.pdbx_strand_id
1 'polypeptide(L)'
;MGDTLRIEQAPLTDDDLALLRRCSRGKGLAAVFGLIVFLLLACTVLTIFGLALSDWRSLRAGDGLMLLLIGVGVGAAAFFFGRRLLRLPRAWRSIDRALRGRVPKQILSGHLTGFGPAERPGVSYAFGEQCVEVAVPFWNEGAGDTRSGARPHAAVALTDLPVRLHVLTLMPDAPGLLLRVDYPMSGQAWTSVEEISDADRANARREELGVRKFFFVAALAPLAASFFFLPLILLAMVFVLLGWVLGMRSPRLKRAHCKHGVRGVVEEAVTYRQRTPNSPTVSLIPNYRVGGVMYRVYHLGPVAAPGQRVEFEYVDAGLLGQRELSFRIEDQPPMTL
;
A
#
# COMPACT_ATOMS: atom_id res chain seq x y z
N MET A 1 40.82 -5.53 -2.78
CA MET A 1 40.22 -6.57 -1.90
C MET A 1 38.72 -6.53 -2.17
N GLY A 2 38.13 -7.62 -2.63
CA GLY A 2 36.72 -7.63 -3.07
C GLY A 2 35.79 -7.35 -1.89
N ASP A 3 35.08 -6.24 -1.95
CA ASP A 3 33.99 -5.90 -1.04
C ASP A 3 32.82 -6.86 -1.28
N THR A 4 32.96 -8.06 -0.73
CA THR A 4 31.94 -9.09 -0.77
C THR A 4 30.82 -8.71 0.19
N LEU A 5 29.58 -8.73 -0.31
CA LEU A 5 28.40 -8.48 0.51
C LEU A 5 28.37 -9.47 1.68
N ARG A 6 28.37 -8.93 2.90
CA ARG A 6 28.30 -9.73 4.12
C ARG A 6 26.85 -10.03 4.45
N ILE A 7 26.53 -11.31 4.62
CA ILE A 7 25.18 -11.77 4.93
C ILE A 7 25.17 -12.36 6.33
N GLU A 8 24.42 -11.76 7.23
CA GLU A 8 24.23 -12.22 8.60
C GLU A 8 22.75 -12.54 8.84
N GLN A 9 22.45 -13.52 9.69
CA GLN A 9 21.08 -13.78 10.14
C GLN A 9 20.86 -13.22 11.53
N ALA A 10 19.74 -12.52 11.72
CA ALA A 10 19.37 -11.93 13.00
C ALA A 10 17.89 -12.20 13.33
N PRO A 11 17.52 -12.23 14.62
CA PRO A 11 16.12 -12.27 15.01
C PRO A 11 15.41 -10.96 14.64
N LEU A 12 14.07 -11.01 14.49
CA LEU A 12 13.23 -9.83 14.31
C LEU A 12 13.20 -9.01 15.60
N THR A 13 13.33 -7.68 15.48
CA THR A 13 13.18 -6.76 16.61
C THR A 13 11.71 -6.37 16.81
N ASP A 14 11.38 -5.74 17.94
CA ASP A 14 10.02 -5.26 18.21
C ASP A 14 9.55 -4.24 17.16
N ASP A 15 10.45 -3.38 16.67
CA ASP A 15 10.17 -2.44 15.59
C ASP A 15 9.82 -3.14 14.27
N ASP A 16 10.55 -4.22 13.94
CA ASP A 16 10.26 -5.04 12.76
C ASP A 16 8.86 -5.68 12.88
N LEU A 17 8.53 -6.19 14.06
CA LEU A 17 7.22 -6.77 14.34
C LEU A 17 6.11 -5.73 14.28
N ALA A 18 6.35 -4.51 14.77
CA ALA A 18 5.40 -3.39 14.68
C ALA A 18 5.14 -3.02 13.20
N LEU A 19 6.18 -2.95 12.37
CA LEU A 19 6.07 -2.72 10.94
C LEU A 19 5.28 -3.84 10.25
N LEU A 20 5.60 -5.10 10.51
CA LEU A 20 4.90 -6.25 9.93
C LEU A 20 3.42 -6.29 10.34
N ARG A 21 3.12 -6.00 11.61
CA ARG A 21 1.74 -5.89 12.10
C ARG A 21 1.01 -4.78 11.35
N ARG A 22 1.64 -3.64 11.12
CA ARG A 22 1.06 -2.53 10.35
C ARG A 22 0.80 -2.94 8.90
N CYS A 23 1.75 -3.59 8.23
CA CYS A 23 1.54 -4.15 6.89
C CYS A 23 0.48 -5.27 6.86
N SER A 24 0.08 -5.84 8.00
CA SER A 24 -1.01 -6.83 8.09
C SER A 24 -2.40 -6.23 8.33
N ARG A 25 -2.47 -4.96 8.74
CA ARG A 25 -3.75 -4.25 8.95
C ARG A 25 -4.46 -4.10 7.60
N GLY A 26 -5.78 -4.25 7.58
CA GLY A 26 -6.61 -4.08 6.38
C GLY A 26 -6.72 -5.31 5.49
N LYS A 27 -5.85 -6.33 5.66
CA LYS A 27 -5.87 -7.57 4.86
C LYS A 27 -7.19 -8.31 4.91
N GLY A 28 -7.79 -8.44 6.11
CA GLY A 28 -9.09 -9.07 6.29
C GLY A 28 -10.18 -8.36 5.50
N LEU A 29 -10.25 -7.03 5.57
CA LEU A 29 -11.23 -6.23 4.84
C LEU A 29 -11.01 -6.29 3.32
N ALA A 30 -9.75 -6.20 2.87
CA ALA A 30 -9.41 -6.31 1.45
C ALA A 30 -9.78 -7.69 0.87
N ALA A 31 -9.60 -8.77 1.65
CA ALA A 31 -10.00 -10.11 1.26
C ALA A 31 -11.52 -10.28 1.24
N VAL A 32 -12.23 -9.78 2.26
CA VAL A 32 -13.70 -9.80 2.29
C VAL A 32 -14.26 -9.02 1.10
N PHE A 33 -13.74 -7.82 0.84
CA PHE A 33 -14.14 -7.03 -0.33
C PHE A 33 -13.82 -7.76 -1.64
N GLY A 34 -12.61 -8.32 -1.77
CA GLY A 34 -12.23 -9.12 -2.94
C GLY A 34 -13.14 -10.33 -3.15
N LEU A 35 -13.54 -11.01 -2.06
CA LEU A 35 -14.48 -12.13 -2.09
C LEU A 35 -15.86 -11.68 -2.53
N ILE A 36 -16.37 -10.57 -2.00
CA ILE A 36 -17.66 -9.99 -2.41
C ILE A 36 -17.64 -9.66 -3.90
N VAL A 37 -16.60 -8.98 -4.39
CA VAL A 37 -16.45 -8.65 -5.82
C VAL A 37 -16.42 -9.91 -6.67
N PHE A 38 -15.66 -10.93 -6.26
CA PHE A 38 -15.61 -12.21 -6.97
C PHE A 38 -16.99 -12.90 -7.02
N LEU A 39 -17.71 -12.94 -5.90
CA LEU A 39 -19.06 -13.54 -5.85
C LEU A 39 -20.05 -12.78 -6.72
N LEU A 40 -20.01 -11.44 -6.75
CA LEU A 40 -20.83 -10.63 -7.64
C LEU A 40 -20.55 -10.92 -9.11
N LEU A 41 -19.26 -11.00 -9.49
CA LEU A 41 -18.86 -11.36 -10.85
C LEU A 41 -19.32 -12.78 -11.20
N ALA A 42 -19.15 -13.75 -10.30
CA ALA A 42 -19.58 -15.13 -10.51
C ALA A 42 -21.10 -15.25 -10.67
N CYS A 43 -21.88 -14.58 -9.83
CA CYS A 43 -23.34 -14.48 -9.97
C CYS A 43 -23.73 -13.86 -11.32
N THR A 44 -23.01 -12.83 -11.76
CA THR A 44 -23.28 -12.16 -13.05
C THR A 44 -23.02 -13.10 -14.23
N VAL A 45 -21.93 -13.88 -14.21
CA VAL A 45 -21.65 -14.92 -15.22
C VAL A 45 -22.76 -15.97 -15.23
N LEU A 46 -23.21 -16.44 -14.06
CA LEU A 46 -24.29 -17.42 -13.95
C LEU A 46 -25.61 -16.88 -14.52
N THR A 47 -25.95 -15.61 -14.26
CA THR A 47 -27.15 -14.99 -14.85
C THR A 47 -27.05 -14.86 -16.37
N ILE A 48 -25.88 -14.47 -16.91
CA ILE A 48 -25.67 -14.40 -18.36
C ILE A 48 -25.82 -15.79 -18.99
N PHE A 49 -25.24 -16.81 -18.35
CA PHE A 49 -25.35 -18.19 -18.82
C PHE A 49 -26.79 -18.71 -18.78
N GLY A 50 -27.53 -18.42 -17.70
CA GLY A 50 -28.95 -18.77 -17.57
C GLY A 50 -29.82 -18.11 -18.64
N LEU A 51 -29.63 -16.81 -18.88
CA LEU A 51 -30.34 -16.06 -19.92
C LEU A 51 -29.99 -16.57 -21.33
N ALA A 52 -28.72 -16.87 -21.56
CA ALA A 52 -28.28 -17.45 -22.82
C ALA A 52 -28.94 -18.80 -23.07
N LEU A 53 -29.13 -19.64 -22.04
CA LEU A 53 -29.80 -20.94 -22.17
C LEU A 53 -31.32 -20.83 -22.35
N SER A 54 -31.99 -19.88 -21.69
CA SER A 54 -33.45 -19.71 -21.77
C SER A 54 -33.89 -19.10 -23.09
N ASP A 55 -33.13 -18.13 -23.60
CA ASP A 55 -33.56 -17.24 -24.68
C ASP A 55 -32.66 -17.28 -25.92
N TRP A 56 -31.82 -18.32 -26.06
CA TRP A 56 -30.89 -18.45 -27.21
C TRP A 56 -31.56 -18.30 -28.57
N ARG A 57 -32.84 -18.71 -28.69
CA ARG A 57 -33.62 -18.65 -29.93
C ARG A 57 -34.31 -17.30 -30.18
N SER A 58 -34.52 -16.48 -29.14
CA SER A 58 -35.19 -15.17 -29.22
C SER A 58 -34.21 -14.00 -29.31
N LEU A 59 -32.92 -14.24 -29.02
CA LEU A 59 -31.86 -13.26 -29.13
C LEU A 59 -31.59 -12.84 -30.58
N ARG A 60 -31.82 -11.56 -30.90
CA ARG A 60 -31.35 -10.96 -32.16
C ARG A 60 -29.82 -10.96 -32.17
N ALA A 61 -29.22 -11.08 -33.36
CA ALA A 61 -27.77 -11.24 -33.53
C ALA A 61 -26.92 -10.18 -32.79
N GLY A 62 -27.41 -8.93 -32.67
CA GLY A 62 -26.75 -7.86 -31.93
C GLY A 62 -26.78 -8.02 -30.40
N ASP A 63 -27.92 -8.46 -29.85
CA ASP A 63 -28.09 -8.65 -28.41
C ASP A 63 -27.28 -9.87 -27.91
N GLY A 64 -27.23 -10.93 -28.72
CA GLY A 64 -26.38 -12.10 -28.45
C GLY A 64 -24.89 -11.77 -28.44
N LEU A 65 -24.41 -10.92 -29.36
CA LEU A 65 -23.01 -10.46 -29.39
C LEU A 65 -22.66 -9.62 -28.16
N MET A 66 -23.55 -8.71 -27.75
CA MET A 66 -23.35 -7.88 -26.55
C MET A 66 -23.30 -8.73 -25.28
N LEU A 67 -24.21 -9.69 -25.12
CA LEU A 67 -24.20 -10.67 -24.01
C LEU A 67 -22.90 -11.47 -23.96
N LEU A 68 -22.38 -11.89 -25.12
CA LEU A 68 -21.13 -12.63 -25.22
C LEU A 68 -19.92 -11.78 -24.80
N LEU A 69 -19.82 -10.53 -25.29
CA LEU A 69 -18.74 -9.62 -24.92
C LEU A 69 -18.75 -9.29 -23.42
N ILE A 70 -19.93 -9.04 -22.85
CA ILE A 70 -20.08 -8.80 -21.40
C ILE A 70 -19.72 -10.08 -20.63
N GLY A 71 -20.20 -11.25 -21.05
CA GLY A 71 -19.90 -12.53 -20.42
C GLY A 71 -18.40 -12.84 -20.40
N VAL A 72 -17.70 -12.60 -21.52
CA VAL A 72 -16.25 -12.76 -21.60
C VAL A 72 -15.52 -11.77 -20.69
N GLY A 73 -15.92 -10.50 -20.68
CA GLY A 73 -15.30 -9.47 -19.82
C GLY A 73 -15.47 -9.75 -18.33
N VAL A 74 -16.71 -10.07 -17.91
CA VAL A 74 -17.03 -10.42 -16.52
C VAL A 74 -16.35 -11.74 -16.13
N GLY A 75 -16.33 -12.73 -17.01
CA GLY A 75 -15.64 -14.01 -16.78
C GLY A 75 -14.13 -13.85 -16.60
N ALA A 76 -13.48 -13.03 -17.43
CA ALA A 76 -12.06 -12.71 -17.28
C ALA A 76 -11.77 -11.98 -15.96
N ALA A 77 -12.62 -11.03 -15.57
CA ALA A 77 -12.52 -10.36 -14.28
C ALA A 77 -12.70 -11.33 -13.10
N ALA A 78 -13.71 -12.21 -13.16
CA ALA A 78 -13.95 -13.24 -12.14
C ALA A 78 -12.74 -14.16 -11.99
N PHE A 79 -12.17 -14.62 -13.10
CA PHE A 79 -10.97 -15.45 -13.09
C PHE A 79 -9.77 -14.73 -12.46
N PHE A 80 -9.55 -13.45 -12.80
CA PHE A 80 -8.48 -12.63 -12.22
C PHE A 80 -8.64 -12.47 -10.69
N PHE A 81 -9.82 -12.08 -10.23
CA PHE A 81 -10.10 -11.92 -8.79
C PHE A 81 -10.04 -13.25 -8.05
N GLY A 82 -10.57 -14.33 -8.63
CA GLY A 82 -10.49 -15.68 -8.06
C GLY A 82 -9.04 -16.15 -7.90
N ARG A 83 -8.21 -15.99 -8.94
CA ARG A 83 -6.78 -16.33 -8.88
C ARG A 83 -6.04 -15.50 -7.83
N ARG A 84 -6.39 -14.22 -7.67
CA ARG A 84 -5.82 -13.34 -6.63
C ARG A 84 -6.23 -13.80 -5.23
N LEU A 85 -7.51 -14.14 -5.02
CA LEU A 85 -8.01 -14.66 -3.75
C LEU A 85 -7.33 -15.97 -3.34
N LEU A 86 -7.07 -16.88 -4.29
CA LEU A 86 -6.37 -18.14 -4.03
C LEU A 86 -4.90 -17.97 -3.59
N ARG A 87 -4.27 -16.81 -3.88
CA ARG A 87 -2.88 -16.53 -3.47
C ARG A 87 -2.78 -15.93 -2.07
N LEU A 88 -3.84 -15.29 -1.57
CA LEU A 88 -3.87 -14.65 -0.25
C LEU A 88 -3.52 -15.61 0.91
N PRO A 89 -4.02 -16.87 0.97
CA PRO A 89 -3.76 -17.75 2.11
C PRO A 89 -2.28 -18.06 2.30
N ARG A 90 -1.50 -18.20 1.21
CA ARG A 90 -0.07 -18.51 1.29
C ARG A 90 0.74 -17.30 1.77
N ALA A 91 0.46 -16.13 1.21
CA ALA A 91 1.08 -14.86 1.59
C ALA A 91 0.76 -14.44 3.03
N TRP A 92 -0.41 -14.81 3.54
CA TRP A 92 -0.78 -14.54 4.93
C TRP A 92 -0.08 -15.49 5.91
N ARG A 93 0.03 -16.77 5.56
CA ARG A 93 0.77 -17.75 6.38
C ARG A 93 2.26 -17.40 6.49
N SER A 94 2.89 -16.84 5.45
CA SER A 94 4.30 -16.41 5.56
C SER A 94 4.47 -15.27 6.55
N ILE A 95 3.57 -14.28 6.51
CA ILE A 95 3.59 -13.15 7.45
C ILE A 95 3.24 -13.59 8.87
N ASP A 96 2.25 -14.45 9.05
CA ASP A 96 1.91 -15.01 10.36
C ASP A 96 3.07 -15.82 10.95
N ARG A 97 3.80 -16.59 10.13
CA ARG A 97 5.04 -17.26 10.57
C ARG A 97 6.10 -16.26 11.03
N ALA A 98 6.30 -15.18 10.29
CA ALA A 98 7.24 -14.12 10.67
C ALA A 98 6.81 -13.41 11.97
N LEU A 99 5.52 -13.10 12.13
CA LEU A 99 4.97 -12.49 13.34
C LEU A 99 5.09 -13.39 14.58
N ARG A 100 5.12 -14.72 14.40
CA ARG A 100 5.39 -15.70 15.46
C ARG A 100 6.89 -15.89 15.73
N GLY A 101 7.76 -15.07 15.13
CA GLY A 101 9.21 -15.14 15.31
C GLY A 101 9.88 -16.35 14.65
N ARG A 102 9.18 -17.07 13.75
CA ARG A 102 9.69 -18.31 13.15
C ARG A 102 10.57 -18.11 11.93
N VAL A 103 10.84 -16.86 11.54
CA VAL A 103 11.62 -16.51 10.36
C VAL A 103 12.64 -15.44 10.75
N PRO A 104 13.94 -15.72 10.67
CA PRO A 104 14.97 -14.71 10.91
C PRO A 104 15.02 -13.71 9.74
N LYS A 105 15.47 -12.49 10.04
CA LYS A 105 15.83 -11.51 9.00
C LYS A 105 17.27 -11.72 8.57
N GLN A 106 17.58 -11.35 7.34
CA GLN A 106 18.93 -11.26 6.81
C GLN A 106 19.41 -9.82 6.90
N ILE A 107 20.64 -9.62 7.36
CA ILE A 107 21.33 -8.34 7.36
C ILE A 107 22.39 -8.41 6.28
N LEU A 108 22.19 -7.64 5.21
CA LEU A 108 23.11 -7.55 4.09
C LEU A 108 23.93 -6.27 4.27
N SER A 109 25.24 -6.40 4.51
CA SER A 109 26.12 -5.27 4.78
C SER A 109 27.17 -5.14 3.67
N GLY A 110 27.35 -3.92 3.16
CA GLY A 110 28.32 -3.63 2.12
C GLY A 110 28.40 -2.14 1.81
N HIS A 111 29.29 -1.77 0.89
CA HIS A 111 29.40 -0.40 0.41
C HIS A 111 28.43 -0.17 -0.77
N LEU A 112 27.46 0.74 -0.59
CA LEU A 112 26.41 0.99 -1.58
C LEU A 112 26.97 1.84 -2.72
N THR A 113 27.13 1.26 -3.91
CA THR A 113 27.65 1.95 -5.09
C THR A 113 26.56 2.44 -6.05
N GLY A 114 25.32 2.01 -5.85
CA GLY A 114 24.20 2.44 -6.68
C GLY A 114 22.84 2.08 -6.09
N PHE A 115 21.82 2.84 -6.46
CA PHE A 115 20.44 2.65 -6.02
C PHE A 115 19.46 3.06 -7.12
N GLY A 116 18.39 2.29 -7.29
CA GLY A 116 17.38 2.61 -8.30
C GLY A 116 16.15 1.70 -8.30
N PRO A 117 15.24 1.88 -9.27
CA PRO A 117 14.11 0.98 -9.46
C PRO A 117 14.58 -0.41 -9.89
N ALA A 118 14.12 -1.46 -9.20
CA ALA A 118 14.38 -2.84 -9.58
C ALA A 118 13.70 -3.22 -10.91
N GLU A 119 14.09 -4.35 -11.51
CA GLU A 119 13.39 -4.92 -12.67
C GLU A 119 11.99 -5.40 -12.29
N ARG A 120 11.91 -6.01 -11.10
CA ARG A 120 10.66 -6.43 -10.45
C ARG A 120 10.09 -5.31 -9.57
N PRO A 121 8.84 -5.43 -9.09
CA PRO A 121 8.31 -4.49 -8.12
C PRO A 121 9.22 -4.32 -6.88
N GLY A 122 9.72 -3.12 -6.65
CA GLY A 122 10.66 -2.84 -5.56
C GLY A 122 11.77 -1.87 -5.95
N VAL A 123 12.83 -1.86 -5.15
CA VAL A 123 14.05 -1.08 -5.34
C VAL A 123 15.26 -2.02 -5.39
N SER A 124 16.33 -1.54 -6.02
CA SER A 124 17.57 -2.27 -6.20
C SER A 124 18.72 -1.53 -5.51
N TYR A 125 19.53 -2.28 -4.75
CA TYR A 125 20.76 -1.81 -4.11
C TYR A 125 21.95 -2.49 -4.76
N ALA A 126 22.89 -1.71 -5.29
CA ALA A 126 24.12 -2.20 -5.90
C ALA A 126 25.30 -2.08 -4.92
N PHE A 127 26.03 -3.18 -4.75
CA PHE A 127 27.23 -3.30 -3.93
C PHE A 127 28.38 -3.78 -4.82
N GLY A 128 29.03 -2.85 -5.52
CA GLY A 128 29.99 -3.17 -6.57
C GLY A 128 29.31 -3.91 -7.73
N GLU A 129 29.72 -5.15 -8.00
CA GLU A 129 29.13 -6.00 -9.04
C GLU A 129 27.86 -6.74 -8.57
N GLN A 130 27.58 -6.76 -7.26
CA GLN A 130 26.43 -7.45 -6.70
C GLN A 130 25.21 -6.54 -6.63
N CYS A 131 24.04 -7.09 -6.89
CA CYS A 131 22.77 -6.35 -6.91
C CYS A 131 21.74 -7.09 -6.04
N VAL A 132 21.08 -6.35 -5.15
CA VAL A 132 20.07 -6.89 -4.23
C VAL A 132 18.75 -6.19 -4.52
N GLU A 133 17.80 -6.93 -5.08
CA GLU A 133 16.42 -6.47 -5.27
C GLU A 133 15.58 -6.74 -4.03
N VAL A 134 14.91 -5.69 -3.54
CA VAL A 134 14.04 -5.78 -2.35
C VAL A 134 12.71 -5.10 -2.57
N ALA A 135 11.70 -5.66 -1.90
CA ALA A 135 10.33 -5.22 -1.98
C ALA A 135 10.03 -4.26 -0.82
N VAL A 136 9.30 -3.18 -1.09
CA VAL A 136 9.13 -2.09 -0.13
C VAL A 136 7.78 -2.21 0.62
N PRO A 137 7.76 -2.11 1.96
CA PRO A 137 6.60 -2.51 2.77
C PRO A 137 5.30 -1.76 2.49
N PHE A 138 5.33 -0.44 2.26
CA PHE A 138 4.12 0.39 2.10
C PHE A 138 3.37 0.17 0.77
N TRP A 139 4.03 -0.34 -0.28
CA TRP A 139 3.37 -0.69 -1.54
C TRP A 139 3.00 -2.17 -1.65
N ASN A 140 3.53 -3.00 -0.74
CA ASN A 140 3.18 -4.42 -0.63
C ASN A 140 2.11 -4.69 0.45
N GLU A 141 1.61 -3.64 1.13
CA GLU A 141 0.60 -3.72 2.20
C GLU A 141 -0.62 -4.55 1.79
N GLY A 142 -1.01 -4.50 0.50
CA GLY A 142 -2.22 -5.13 0.00
C GLY A 142 -2.15 -6.65 -0.24
N ALA A 143 -0.95 -7.25 -0.38
CA ALA A 143 -0.86 -8.64 -0.85
C ALA A 143 -0.07 -9.57 0.08
N GLY A 144 0.94 -9.06 0.79
CA GLY A 144 1.92 -9.90 1.49
C GLY A 144 2.77 -10.80 0.58
N ASP A 145 2.47 -10.82 -0.72
CA ASP A 145 3.28 -11.38 -1.79
C ASP A 145 4.14 -10.25 -2.36
N THR A 146 5.44 -10.32 -2.09
CA THR A 146 6.42 -9.32 -2.52
C THR A 146 6.66 -9.34 -4.03
N ARG A 147 6.13 -10.32 -4.77
CA ARG A 147 6.11 -10.32 -6.24
C ARG A 147 5.05 -9.38 -6.80
N SER A 148 4.03 -9.05 -6.01
CA SER A 148 2.92 -8.19 -6.42
C SER A 148 3.02 -6.83 -5.74
N GLY A 149 3.61 -5.86 -6.44
CA GLY A 149 3.76 -4.49 -5.99
C GLY A 149 3.86 -3.52 -7.16
N ALA A 150 4.16 -2.26 -6.87
CA ALA A 150 4.47 -1.26 -7.88
C ALA A 150 5.98 -1.11 -8.07
N ARG A 151 6.41 -0.86 -9.30
CA ARG A 151 7.75 -0.35 -9.58
C ARG A 151 7.76 1.16 -9.32
N PRO A 152 8.75 1.70 -8.59
CA PRO A 152 8.86 3.13 -8.39
C PRO A 152 9.13 3.83 -9.73
N HIS A 153 8.63 5.05 -9.85
CA HIS A 153 8.89 5.89 -11.02
C HIS A 153 10.33 6.43 -10.99
N ALA A 154 10.78 6.84 -9.81
CA ALA A 154 12.14 7.32 -9.55
C ALA A 154 12.57 6.84 -8.16
N ALA A 155 13.85 6.55 -8.01
CA ALA A 155 14.45 6.15 -6.74
C ALA A 155 15.88 6.69 -6.71
N VAL A 156 16.21 7.46 -5.68
CA VAL A 156 17.52 8.10 -5.49
C VAL A 156 17.91 7.93 -4.03
N ALA A 157 19.20 7.70 -3.76
CA ALA A 157 19.71 7.55 -2.40
C ALA A 157 21.08 8.22 -2.25
N LEU A 158 21.52 8.40 -1.01
CA LEU A 158 22.92 8.63 -0.72
C LEU A 158 23.72 7.37 -1.08
N THR A 159 24.68 7.49 -2.00
CA THR A 159 25.58 6.40 -2.43
C THR A 159 26.98 6.60 -1.86
N ASP A 160 27.85 5.63 -2.12
CA ASP A 160 29.27 5.62 -1.75
C ASP A 160 29.47 5.65 -0.23
N LEU A 161 28.62 4.91 0.46
CA LEU A 161 28.58 4.79 1.92
C LEU A 161 28.39 3.32 2.34
N PRO A 162 28.90 2.92 3.52
CA PRO A 162 28.58 1.61 4.08
C PRO A 162 27.12 1.57 4.54
N VAL A 163 26.38 0.56 4.09
CA VAL A 163 24.95 0.40 4.35
C VAL A 163 24.65 -1.02 4.84
N ARG A 164 23.68 -1.16 5.75
CA ARG A 164 23.15 -2.47 6.19
C ARG A 164 21.67 -2.58 5.86
N LEU A 165 21.30 -3.52 4.99
CA LEU A 165 19.91 -3.79 4.63
C LEU A 165 19.33 -4.87 5.56
N HIS A 166 18.23 -4.57 6.24
CA HIS A 166 17.46 -5.55 7.01
C HIS A 166 16.35 -6.10 6.14
N VAL A 167 16.52 -7.32 5.65
CA VAL A 167 15.65 -7.94 4.66
C VAL A 167 14.99 -9.18 5.25
N LEU A 168 13.68 -9.29 5.10
CA LEU A 168 12.91 -10.45 5.53
C LEU A 168 12.43 -11.28 4.33
N THR A 169 12.96 -12.49 4.22
CA THR A 169 12.58 -13.42 3.16
C THR A 169 11.30 -14.16 3.53
N LEU A 170 10.16 -13.66 3.06
CA LEU A 170 8.84 -14.25 3.32
C LEU A 170 8.57 -15.52 2.48
N MET A 171 9.12 -15.58 1.27
CA MET A 171 8.98 -16.69 0.33
C MET A 171 10.32 -16.93 -0.41
N PRO A 172 10.66 -18.18 -0.76
CA PRO A 172 11.98 -18.53 -1.30
C PRO A 172 12.29 -17.89 -2.67
N ASP A 173 11.32 -17.79 -3.58
CA ASP A 173 11.53 -17.20 -4.92
C ASP A 173 10.84 -15.83 -5.06
N ALA A 174 10.72 -15.08 -3.97
CA ALA A 174 10.17 -13.72 -4.00
C ALA A 174 11.23 -12.74 -3.46
N PRO A 175 11.24 -11.49 -3.96
CA PRO A 175 12.17 -10.49 -3.41
C PRO A 175 11.91 -10.31 -1.91
N GLY A 176 12.98 -10.15 -1.14
CA GLY A 176 12.89 -9.98 0.29
C GLY A 176 12.19 -8.67 0.66
N LEU A 177 11.43 -8.68 1.76
CA LEU A 177 10.77 -7.48 2.27
C LEU A 177 11.79 -6.62 3.00
N LEU A 178 11.99 -5.38 2.55
CA LEU A 178 12.90 -4.44 3.20
C LEU A 178 12.26 -3.86 4.46
N LEU A 179 12.79 -4.22 5.63
CA LEU A 179 12.29 -3.75 6.92
C LEU A 179 12.91 -2.40 7.27
N ARG A 180 14.24 -2.30 7.15
CA ARG A 180 15.05 -1.16 7.59
C ARG A 180 16.36 -1.11 6.79
N VAL A 181 16.94 0.07 6.68
CA VAL A 181 18.28 0.27 6.11
C VAL A 181 19.09 1.13 7.07
N ASP A 182 20.26 0.67 7.49
CA ASP A 182 21.14 1.48 8.32
C ASP A 182 22.15 2.22 7.46
N TYR A 183 22.03 3.54 7.40
CA TYR A 183 23.04 4.45 6.92
C TYR A 183 23.88 5.00 8.09
N PRO A 184 25.09 5.52 7.85
CA PRO A 184 25.89 6.16 8.89
C PRO A 184 25.18 7.33 9.57
N MET A 185 24.30 8.01 8.83
CA MET A 185 23.55 9.17 9.30
C MET A 185 22.23 8.80 9.99
N SER A 186 21.82 7.52 10.00
CA SER A 186 20.53 7.10 10.55
C SER A 186 20.38 7.42 12.03
N GLY A 187 21.49 7.45 12.79
CA GLY A 187 21.49 7.84 14.20
C GLY A 187 21.22 9.32 14.47
N GLN A 188 21.17 10.16 13.42
CA GLN A 188 20.87 11.59 13.54
C GLN A 188 19.37 11.89 13.42
N ALA A 189 18.55 10.88 13.14
CA ALA A 189 17.11 11.04 13.11
C ALA A 189 16.56 11.11 14.53
N TRP A 190 15.74 12.13 14.78
CA TRP A 190 15.00 12.30 16.02
C TRP A 190 13.52 12.03 15.77
N THR A 191 12.95 11.14 16.56
CA THR A 191 11.51 10.87 16.58
C THR A 191 10.90 11.42 17.87
N SER A 192 9.91 12.30 17.75
CA SER A 192 9.11 12.79 18.87
C SER A 192 7.72 12.18 18.85
N VAL A 193 7.10 12.10 20.03
CA VAL A 193 5.72 11.65 20.21
C VAL A 193 5.02 12.72 21.03
N GLU A 194 4.07 13.43 20.41
CA GLU A 194 3.40 14.59 21.00
C GLU A 194 1.89 14.40 21.00
N GLU A 195 1.15 15.06 21.89
CA GLU A 195 -0.31 14.92 21.88
C GLU A 195 -0.98 15.64 20.70
N ILE A 196 -2.02 15.02 20.11
CA ILE A 196 -2.75 15.61 18.96
C ILE A 196 -3.55 16.84 19.38
N SER A 197 -3.42 17.95 18.62
CA SER A 197 -4.16 19.21 18.84
C SER A 197 -5.65 19.12 18.45
N ASP A 198 -6.49 19.97 19.04
CA ASP A 198 -7.93 20.04 18.74
C ASP A 198 -8.23 20.46 17.29
N ALA A 199 -7.35 21.25 16.66
CA ALA A 199 -7.48 21.64 15.26
C ALA A 199 -7.34 20.44 14.31
N ASP A 200 -6.39 19.55 14.58
CA ASP A 200 -6.17 18.32 13.81
C ASP A 200 -7.35 17.37 13.94
N ARG A 201 -7.92 17.29 15.16
CA ARG A 201 -9.16 16.53 15.41
C ARG A 201 -10.33 17.04 14.59
N ALA A 202 -10.42 18.35 14.35
CA ALA A 202 -11.49 18.94 13.55
C ALA A 202 -11.31 18.68 12.04
N ASN A 203 -10.07 18.73 11.53
CA ASN A 203 -9.79 18.45 10.13
C ASN A 203 -10.08 16.98 9.78
N ALA A 204 -9.62 16.05 10.63
CA ALA A 204 -9.91 14.64 10.49
C ALA A 204 -11.44 14.35 10.44
N ARG A 205 -12.23 15.04 11.29
CA ARG A 205 -13.71 14.91 11.28
C ARG A 205 -14.33 15.33 9.94
N ARG A 206 -13.82 16.37 9.29
CA ARG A 206 -14.39 16.85 8.01
C ARG A 206 -14.17 15.85 6.88
N GLU A 207 -12.99 15.25 6.82
CA GLU A 207 -12.67 14.27 5.78
C GLU A 207 -13.39 12.95 5.98
N GLU A 208 -13.53 12.49 7.23
CA GLU A 208 -14.35 11.32 7.57
C GLU A 208 -15.81 11.50 7.10
N LEU A 209 -16.39 12.68 7.36
CA LEU A 209 -17.72 13.02 6.85
C LEU A 209 -17.75 13.06 5.33
N GLY A 210 -16.68 13.53 4.69
CA GLY A 210 -16.51 13.52 3.24
C GLY A 210 -16.53 12.12 2.64
N VAL A 211 -15.73 11.19 3.17
CA VAL A 211 -15.66 9.79 2.71
C VAL A 211 -17.01 9.09 2.90
N ARG A 212 -17.65 9.27 4.05
CA ARG A 212 -18.97 8.69 4.32
C ARG A 212 -20.03 9.21 3.37
N LYS A 213 -20.08 10.54 3.15
CA LYS A 213 -20.99 11.16 2.19
C LYS A 213 -20.72 10.63 0.78
N PHE A 214 -19.46 10.54 0.36
CA PHE A 214 -19.09 10.01 -0.95
C PHE A 214 -19.65 8.61 -1.17
N PHE A 215 -19.42 7.68 -0.25
CA PHE A 215 -19.91 6.30 -0.40
C PHE A 215 -21.43 6.20 -0.40
N PHE A 216 -22.13 6.98 0.43
CA PHE A 216 -23.60 7.00 0.40
C PHE A 216 -24.16 7.61 -0.88
N VAL A 217 -23.55 8.69 -1.40
CA VAL A 217 -23.93 9.27 -2.68
C VAL A 217 -23.64 8.29 -3.82
N ALA A 218 -22.48 7.64 -3.81
CA ALA A 218 -22.10 6.63 -4.80
C ALA A 218 -23.04 5.40 -4.76
N ALA A 219 -23.63 5.07 -3.61
CA ALA A 219 -24.60 3.99 -3.49
C ALA A 219 -25.95 4.30 -4.18
N LEU A 220 -26.30 5.58 -4.36
CA LEU A 220 -27.56 5.98 -4.99
C LEU A 220 -27.64 5.57 -6.47
N ALA A 221 -26.52 5.63 -7.19
CA ALA A 221 -26.47 5.27 -8.60
C ALA A 221 -26.83 3.79 -8.87
N PRO A 222 -26.18 2.79 -8.24
CA PRO A 222 -26.57 1.40 -8.39
C PRO A 222 -27.94 1.10 -7.77
N LEU A 223 -28.36 1.82 -6.72
CA LEU A 223 -29.71 1.68 -6.16
C LEU A 223 -30.78 2.09 -7.19
N ALA A 224 -30.60 3.24 -7.86
CA ALA A 224 -31.50 3.69 -8.91
C ALA A 224 -31.47 2.76 -10.14
N ALA A 225 -30.31 2.24 -10.52
CA ALA A 225 -30.19 1.28 -11.61
C ALA A 225 -30.80 -0.10 -11.26
N SER A 226 -30.94 -0.43 -9.96
CA SER A 226 -31.52 -1.70 -9.52
C SER A 226 -33.01 -1.87 -9.87
N PHE A 227 -33.73 -0.78 -10.14
CA PHE A 227 -35.10 -0.83 -10.66
C PHE A 227 -35.18 -1.51 -12.03
N PHE A 228 -34.10 -1.48 -12.82
CA PHE A 228 -34.02 -2.11 -14.14
C PHE A 228 -33.23 -3.42 -14.12
N PHE A 229 -32.25 -3.54 -13.21
CA PHE A 229 -31.42 -4.74 -13.06
C PHE A 229 -31.20 -5.06 -11.59
N LEU A 230 -32.09 -5.91 -11.05
CA LEU A 230 -32.18 -6.26 -9.64
C LEU A 230 -30.83 -6.60 -8.96
N PRO A 231 -29.86 -7.29 -9.60
CA PRO A 231 -28.56 -7.59 -8.98
C PRO A 231 -27.75 -6.36 -8.53
N LEU A 232 -28.01 -5.16 -9.06
CA LEU A 232 -27.33 -3.93 -8.65
C LEU A 232 -27.68 -3.49 -7.22
N ILE A 233 -28.75 -4.01 -6.64
CA ILE A 233 -29.09 -3.75 -5.24
C ILE A 233 -28.00 -4.27 -4.29
N LEU A 234 -27.32 -5.37 -4.66
CA LEU A 234 -26.20 -5.90 -3.89
C LEU A 234 -25.01 -4.94 -3.94
N LEU A 235 -24.75 -4.31 -5.09
CA LEU A 235 -23.69 -3.32 -5.24
C LEU A 235 -24.00 -2.05 -4.42
N ALA A 236 -25.26 -1.61 -4.41
CA ALA A 236 -25.71 -0.50 -3.56
C ALA A 236 -25.53 -0.82 -2.07
N MET A 237 -25.94 -2.02 -1.64
CA MET A 237 -25.69 -2.53 -0.29
C MET A 237 -24.21 -2.53 0.07
N VAL A 238 -23.33 -2.95 -0.85
CA VAL A 238 -21.88 -2.93 -0.63
C VAL A 238 -21.34 -1.51 -0.45
N PHE A 239 -21.79 -0.53 -1.24
CA PHE A 239 -21.38 0.86 -1.06
C PHE A 239 -21.90 1.46 0.25
N VAL A 240 -23.12 1.13 0.67
CA VAL A 240 -23.65 1.52 1.98
C VAL A 240 -22.82 0.89 3.10
N LEU A 241 -22.48 -0.40 2.99
CA LEU A 241 -21.64 -1.11 3.96
C LEU A 241 -20.22 -0.53 3.99
N LEU A 242 -19.64 -0.16 2.85
CA LEU A 242 -18.36 0.52 2.76
C LEU A 242 -18.41 1.92 3.37
N GLY A 243 -19.43 2.72 3.07
CA GLY A 243 -19.65 4.01 3.70
C GLY A 243 -19.86 3.90 5.21
N TRP A 244 -20.44 2.79 5.66
CA TRP A 244 -20.57 2.47 7.07
C TRP A 244 -19.25 2.01 7.69
N VAL A 245 -18.48 1.11 7.07
CA VAL A 245 -17.25 0.52 7.64
C VAL A 245 -16.04 1.43 7.49
N LEU A 246 -15.86 2.08 6.33
CA LEU A 246 -14.78 3.03 6.06
C LEU A 246 -15.10 4.43 6.61
N GLY A 247 -16.39 4.79 6.71
CA GLY A 247 -16.87 5.99 7.41
C GLY A 247 -17.12 5.76 8.90
N MET A 248 -16.98 4.53 9.39
CA MET A 248 -16.91 4.26 10.82
C MET A 248 -15.57 4.74 11.33
N ARG A 249 -15.64 5.57 12.37
CA ARG A 249 -14.52 5.96 13.23
C ARG A 249 -13.60 4.76 13.41
N SER A 250 -12.36 4.85 12.92
CA SER A 250 -11.31 4.04 13.51
C SER A 250 -11.27 4.46 14.99
N PRO A 251 -11.61 3.60 15.96
CA PRO A 251 -11.54 3.96 17.38
C PRO A 251 -10.11 4.34 17.79
N ARG A 252 -9.12 4.05 16.93
CA ARG A 252 -7.71 4.44 17.08
C ARG A 252 -7.40 5.84 16.56
N LEU A 253 -8.13 6.41 15.59
CA LEU A 253 -7.97 7.82 15.19
C LEU A 253 -8.56 8.77 16.24
N LYS A 254 -9.66 8.36 16.88
CA LYS A 254 -10.22 9.05 18.07
C LYS A 254 -9.39 8.91 19.34
N ARG A 255 -8.56 7.87 19.42
CA ARG A 255 -7.61 7.60 20.52
C ARG A 255 -6.16 7.74 20.03
N ALA A 256 -5.93 8.40 18.90
CA ALA A 256 -4.59 8.78 18.51
C ALA A 256 -4.28 9.95 19.45
N HIS A 257 -3.89 9.60 20.67
CA HIS A 257 -3.44 10.57 21.64
C HIS A 257 -2.19 11.23 21.12
N CYS A 258 -1.43 10.55 20.26
CA CYS A 258 -0.12 10.97 19.82
C CYS A 258 -0.04 11.22 18.30
N LYS A 259 0.56 12.35 17.92
CA LYS A 259 1.23 12.55 16.63
C LYS A 259 2.71 12.16 16.77
N HIS A 260 3.30 11.70 15.68
CA HIS A 260 4.71 11.35 15.61
C HIS A 260 5.43 12.39 14.77
N GLY A 261 6.37 13.10 15.38
CA GLY A 261 7.30 13.97 14.66
C GLY A 261 8.54 13.19 14.26
N VAL A 262 9.01 13.38 13.04
CA VAL A 262 10.27 12.82 12.54
C VAL A 262 11.09 13.96 11.98
N ARG A 263 12.31 14.09 12.48
CA ARG A 263 13.30 15.05 11.99
C ARG A 263 14.60 14.34 11.69
N GLY A 264 15.19 14.58 10.53
CA GLY A 264 16.45 13.93 10.17
C GLY A 264 16.86 14.17 8.73
N VAL A 265 17.93 13.49 8.32
CA VAL A 265 18.45 13.55 6.95
C VAL A 265 17.72 12.53 6.09
N VAL A 266 17.32 12.92 4.89
CA VAL A 266 16.78 12.02 3.87
C VAL A 266 17.91 11.13 3.35
N GLU A 267 17.79 9.83 3.55
CA GLU A 267 18.75 8.83 3.10
C GLU A 267 18.39 8.32 1.69
N GLU A 268 17.08 8.11 1.46
CA GLU A 268 16.52 7.62 0.21
C GLU A 268 15.25 8.42 -0.11
N ALA A 269 15.05 8.74 -1.38
CA ALA A 269 13.82 9.33 -1.91
C ALA A 269 13.29 8.41 -3.03
N VAL A 270 12.09 7.85 -2.81
CA VAL A 270 11.45 6.93 -3.75
C VAL A 270 10.07 7.45 -4.13
N THR A 271 9.89 7.75 -5.41
CA THR A 271 8.66 8.36 -5.94
C THR A 271 7.84 7.32 -6.68
N TYR A 272 6.56 7.22 -6.33
CA TYR A 272 5.62 6.33 -6.99
C TYR A 272 4.52 7.09 -7.71
N ARG A 273 3.99 6.49 -8.78
CA ARG A 273 2.80 6.95 -9.48
C ARG A 273 1.58 6.39 -8.78
N GLN A 274 0.75 7.24 -8.18
CA GLN A 274 -0.56 6.85 -7.68
C GLN A 274 -1.67 7.47 -8.52
N ARG A 275 -2.59 6.64 -8.96
CA ARG A 275 -3.86 7.09 -9.52
C ARG A 275 -4.85 7.25 -8.39
N THR A 276 -5.31 8.47 -8.13
CA THR A 276 -6.44 8.70 -7.23
C THR A 276 -7.72 8.27 -7.95
N PRO A 277 -8.65 7.56 -7.27
CA PRO A 277 -9.85 7.01 -7.92
C PRO A 277 -10.73 8.06 -8.63
N ASN A 278 -10.66 9.32 -8.16
CA ASN A 278 -11.53 10.42 -8.58
C ASN A 278 -10.82 11.44 -9.48
N SER A 279 -9.59 11.17 -9.94
CA SER A 279 -8.87 12.06 -10.85
C SER A 279 -8.32 11.30 -12.06
N PRO A 280 -8.46 11.84 -13.28
CA PRO A 280 -7.73 11.33 -14.43
C PRO A 280 -6.22 11.61 -14.31
N THR A 281 -5.80 12.49 -13.40
CA THR A 281 -4.39 12.79 -13.17
C THR A 281 -3.70 11.73 -12.31
N VAL A 282 -2.49 11.35 -12.73
CA VAL A 282 -1.59 10.51 -11.94
C VAL A 282 -0.79 11.43 -11.03
N SER A 283 -0.93 11.27 -9.72
CA SER A 283 -0.15 11.99 -8.72
C SER A 283 1.16 11.26 -8.47
N LEU A 284 2.25 12.03 -8.36
CA LEU A 284 3.54 11.51 -7.89
C LEU A 284 3.58 11.63 -6.38
N ILE A 285 3.90 10.53 -5.71
CA ILE A 285 3.95 10.49 -4.24
C ILE A 285 5.36 10.13 -3.83
N PRO A 286 6.09 11.08 -3.22
CA PRO A 286 7.41 10.82 -2.69
C PRO A 286 7.31 9.99 -1.40
N ASN A 287 8.35 9.21 -1.15
CA ASN A 287 8.53 8.42 0.06
C ASN A 287 9.98 8.61 0.47
N TYR A 288 10.21 8.89 1.73
CA TYR A 288 11.52 9.26 2.23
C TYR A 288 11.97 8.28 3.29
N ARG A 289 13.22 7.81 3.18
CA ARG A 289 13.87 7.08 4.26
C ARG A 289 14.58 8.07 5.15
N VAL A 290 14.24 8.05 6.44
CA VAL A 290 14.83 8.90 7.47
C VAL A 290 15.05 8.03 8.71
N GLY A 291 16.28 8.01 9.23
CA GLY A 291 16.61 7.14 10.37
C GLY A 291 16.46 5.66 10.06
N GLY A 292 16.70 5.28 8.80
CA GLY A 292 16.59 3.91 8.33
C GLY A 292 15.19 3.36 8.11
N VAL A 293 14.14 4.12 8.42
CA VAL A 293 12.73 3.75 8.21
C VAL A 293 12.15 4.54 7.05
N MET A 294 11.39 3.88 6.19
CA MET A 294 10.77 4.51 5.03
C MET A 294 9.37 5.01 5.38
N TYR A 295 9.13 6.29 5.11
CA TYR A 295 7.89 7.00 5.38
C TYR A 295 7.21 7.42 4.09
N ARG A 296 5.89 7.29 4.07
CA ARG A 296 5.05 7.79 2.97
C ARG A 296 4.56 9.18 3.32
N VAL A 297 4.87 10.13 2.44
CA VAL A 297 4.73 11.56 2.69
C VAL A 297 3.96 12.16 1.50
N TYR A 298 2.77 12.68 1.77
CA TYR A 298 1.89 13.32 0.81
C TYR A 298 2.02 14.84 0.89
N HIS A 299 2.83 15.42 -0.01
CA HIS A 299 2.91 16.88 -0.18
C HIS A 299 2.87 17.29 -1.64
N LEU A 300 2.47 18.54 -1.89
CA LEU A 300 2.43 19.16 -3.23
C LEU A 300 3.67 20.02 -3.54
N GLY A 301 4.60 20.13 -2.58
CA GLY A 301 5.84 20.90 -2.70
C GLY A 301 7.00 20.19 -3.42
N PRO A 302 8.17 20.85 -3.53
CA PRO A 302 9.39 20.24 -4.04
C PRO A 302 9.76 18.96 -3.29
N VAL A 303 10.27 17.98 -4.02
CA VAL A 303 10.72 16.70 -3.48
C VAL A 303 12.08 16.88 -2.80
N ALA A 304 12.21 16.40 -1.56
CA ALA A 304 13.48 16.45 -0.85
C ALA A 304 14.49 15.50 -1.50
N ALA A 305 15.71 16.00 -1.74
CA ALA A 305 16.81 15.21 -2.25
C ALA A 305 17.51 14.46 -1.10
N PRO A 306 18.11 13.28 -1.36
CA PRO A 306 18.97 12.62 -0.38
C PRO A 306 20.07 13.56 0.11
N GLY A 307 20.33 13.57 1.41
CA GLY A 307 21.25 14.49 2.10
C GLY A 307 20.60 15.75 2.67
N GLN A 308 19.37 16.09 2.26
CA GLN A 308 18.65 17.23 2.85
C GLN A 308 18.02 16.87 4.20
N ARG A 309 17.89 17.87 5.08
CA ARG A 309 17.17 17.72 6.34
C ARG A 309 15.69 18.00 6.17
N VAL A 310 14.87 17.09 6.70
CA VAL A 310 13.42 17.18 6.68
C VAL A 310 12.86 17.04 8.09
N GLU A 311 11.71 17.67 8.29
CA GLU A 311 10.88 17.57 9.46
C GLU A 311 9.46 17.31 9.00
N PHE A 312 8.82 16.26 9.51
CA PHE A 312 7.43 15.95 9.19
C PHE A 312 6.71 15.31 10.35
N GLU A 313 5.41 15.53 10.41
CA GLU A 313 4.54 14.96 11.42
C GLU A 313 3.53 14.02 10.77
N TYR A 314 3.25 12.90 11.42
CA TYR A 314 2.25 11.96 10.96
C TYR A 314 1.46 11.33 12.10
N VAL A 315 0.31 10.78 11.75
CA VAL A 315 -0.55 9.98 12.62
C VAL A 315 -0.68 8.57 12.04
N ASP A 316 -0.64 7.55 12.91
CA ASP A 316 -1.01 6.19 12.51
C ASP A 316 -2.54 6.08 12.43
N ALA A 317 -3.09 6.17 11.21
CA ALA A 317 -4.51 6.04 10.94
C ALA A 317 -5.01 4.57 10.99
N GLY A 318 -4.18 3.64 11.45
CA GLY A 318 -4.55 2.25 11.68
C GLY A 318 -4.66 1.46 10.38
N LEU A 319 -5.89 1.28 9.89
CA LEU A 319 -6.18 0.52 8.65
C LEU A 319 -5.88 1.34 7.39
N LEU A 320 -5.88 2.67 7.51
CA LEU A 320 -5.64 3.60 6.40
C LEU A 320 -4.14 3.96 6.24
N GLY A 321 -3.27 3.36 7.07
CA GLY A 321 -1.83 3.57 7.02
C GLY A 321 -1.37 4.83 7.75
N GLN A 322 -0.21 5.36 7.35
CA GLN A 322 0.30 6.63 7.86
C GLN A 322 -0.42 7.77 7.19
N ARG A 323 -0.79 8.76 7.98
CA ARG A 323 -1.34 10.00 7.48
C ARG A 323 -0.48 11.16 7.90
N GLU A 324 0.09 11.84 6.93
CA GLU A 324 0.88 13.03 7.17
C GLU A 324 0.01 14.21 7.60
N LEU A 325 0.54 15.02 8.50
CA LEU A 325 -0.03 16.27 8.98
C LEU A 325 0.75 17.48 8.48
N SER A 326 2.08 17.40 8.44
CA SER A 326 2.94 18.50 8.01
C SER A 326 4.24 17.96 7.42
N PHE A 327 4.76 18.66 6.41
CA PHE A 327 6.06 18.39 5.79
C PHE A 327 6.87 19.68 5.70
N ARG A 328 8.16 19.61 6.03
CA ARG A 328 9.09 20.72 5.89
C ARG A 328 10.48 20.23 5.48
N ILE A 329 11.08 20.93 4.55
CA ILE A 329 12.52 20.87 4.28
C ILE A 329 13.15 22.02 5.08
N GLU A 330 14.12 21.74 5.96
CA GLU A 330 14.63 22.74 6.93
C GLU A 330 15.11 24.04 6.27
N ASP A 331 15.69 23.94 5.06
CA ASP A 331 16.21 25.07 4.29
C ASP A 331 15.14 25.83 3.48
N GLN A 332 13.85 25.47 3.62
CA GLN A 332 12.74 26.08 2.89
C GLN A 332 11.63 26.58 3.83
N PRO A 333 10.87 27.62 3.42
CA PRO A 333 9.74 28.11 4.20
C PRO A 333 8.69 27.00 4.41
N PRO A 334 7.99 26.99 5.57
CA PRO A 334 7.03 25.95 5.90
C PRO A 334 5.89 25.91 4.88
N MET A 335 5.62 24.72 4.33
CA MET A 335 4.50 24.50 3.42
C MET A 335 3.30 23.98 4.22
N THR A 336 2.20 24.72 4.19
CA THR A 336 0.91 24.24 4.69
C THR A 336 0.26 23.36 3.62
N LEU A 337 -0.08 22.12 4.01
CA LEU A 337 -0.76 21.11 3.18
C LEU A 337 -2.23 21.46 2.90
#